data_AF-A0AAD8E0T5-F1
#
_entry.id   AF-A0AAD8E0T5-F1
#
_cell.length_a   1.000
_cell.length_b   1.000
_cell.length_c   1.000
_cell.angle_alpha   90.00
_cell.angle_beta   90.00
_cell.angle_gamma   90.00
#
_symmetry.space_group_name_H-M   'P 1'
#
loop_
_entity.id
_entity.type
_entity.pdbx_description
1 polymer ?
#
loop_
_entity_poly.entity_id
_entity_poly.type
_entity_poly.pdbx_seq_one_letter_code
_entity_poly.pdbx_strand_id
1 'polypeptide(L)'
;MVYDVYCFMEKEPQSEKETVKRTAEATKTSERTVRRIVKEGSKTWTDGSLKGLKKPISKGQRVVIVHAGSEAGFVPNALLLFQAGTKSGDFHDNMNFDNYTKWLRTQLIPNLPPNAVLVIDNASYHNKQYDPAPTSNAKKADMQRWLVEKGIPYEDSMLKPELYKIITLNKSKFKKYSVDQILAEHNHSVLRLPPYHPDLNPIEMAWAAIKGYVASKNVTWNITRVMKLVKEKVMLMDADEWSKLCGKVKKTEADYFKTDHIVDTVTETLIIYTGDDSDSSSDESVDSVIESEEPTPSTSSGGFSNFMPGVTLLPPDSDDDPD
;
A
#
# COMPACT_ATOMS: atom_id res chain seq x y z
N MET A 1 21.88 -3.96 0.51
CA MET A 1 20.47 -3.60 0.65
C MET A 1 19.88 -3.42 -0.73
N VAL A 2 18.79 -4.11 -1.01
CA VAL A 2 18.02 -3.96 -2.24
C VAL A 2 16.70 -3.29 -1.84
N TYR A 3 16.37 -2.15 -2.43
CA TYR A 3 15.17 -1.38 -2.09
C TYR A 3 14.05 -1.70 -3.06
N ASP A 4 12.81 -1.90 -2.60
CA ASP A 4 11.71 -2.37 -3.45
C ASP A 4 10.30 -1.79 -3.15
N VAL A 5 9.52 -1.71 -4.23
CA VAL A 5 8.15 -1.25 -4.59
C VAL A 5 7.66 0.12 -4.16
N TYR A 6 7.21 0.88 -5.15
CA TYR A 6 6.06 1.78 -5.03
C TYR A 6 5.17 1.72 -6.30
N CYS A 7 3.85 1.67 -6.10
CA CYS A 7 2.82 1.74 -7.13
C CYS A 7 2.35 3.20 -7.31
N PHE A 8 2.49 3.78 -8.51
CA PHE A 8 1.98 5.13 -8.87
C PHE A 8 0.53 5.01 -9.40
N MET A 9 -0.49 5.82 -9.08
CA MET A 9 -0.63 7.26 -8.80
C MET A 9 -1.74 7.56 -7.78
N GLU A 10 -1.55 8.58 -6.95
CA GLU A 10 -2.55 9.64 -6.83
C GLU A 10 -1.83 10.97 -6.61
N LYS A 11 -2.37 12.03 -7.22
CA LYS A 11 -2.11 13.39 -6.75
C LYS A 11 -2.81 13.42 -5.40
N GLU A 12 -2.12 13.78 -4.31
CA GLU A 12 -2.85 14.09 -3.08
C GLU A 12 -4.01 15.01 -3.44
N PRO A 13 -5.25 14.70 -3.03
CA PRO A 13 -6.30 15.69 -3.08
C PRO A 13 -5.87 16.78 -2.10
N GLN A 14 -5.20 17.82 -2.61
CA GLN A 14 -5.07 19.05 -1.86
C GLN A 14 -6.50 19.43 -1.49
N SER A 15 -6.76 19.39 -0.18
CA SER A 15 -8.04 19.72 0.41
C SER A 15 -8.60 20.95 -0.30
N GLU A 16 -9.81 20.81 -0.85
CA GLU A 16 -10.49 21.90 -1.56
C GLU A 16 -10.52 23.17 -0.69
N LYS A 17 -10.56 23.01 0.64
CA LYS A 17 -10.46 24.11 1.61
C LYS A 17 -9.13 24.85 1.54
N GLU A 18 -8.01 24.14 1.40
CA GLU A 18 -6.68 24.74 1.36
C GLU A 18 -6.40 25.44 0.03
N THR A 19 -6.90 24.87 -1.07
CA THR A 19 -6.82 25.47 -2.40
C THR A 19 -7.65 26.75 -2.49
N VAL A 20 -8.85 26.75 -1.90
CA VAL A 20 -9.73 27.93 -1.82
C VAL A 20 -9.07 29.04 -1.01
N LYS A 21 -8.44 28.70 0.13
CA LYS A 21 -7.77 29.66 1.01
C LYS A 21 -6.57 30.33 0.33
N ARG A 22 -5.69 29.55 -0.30
CA ARG A 22 -4.53 30.10 -1.04
C ARG A 22 -4.96 30.96 -2.24
N THR A 23 -6.03 30.56 -2.94
CA THR A 23 -6.55 31.34 -4.07
C THR A 23 -7.18 32.65 -3.60
N ALA A 24 -7.88 32.64 -2.47
CA ALA A 24 -8.42 33.83 -1.82
C ALA A 24 -7.30 34.81 -1.43
N GLU A 25 -6.25 34.30 -0.79
CA GLU A 25 -5.07 35.09 -0.40
C GLU A 25 -4.33 35.67 -1.62
N ALA A 26 -4.07 34.85 -2.65
CA ALA A 26 -3.35 35.28 -3.85
C ALA A 26 -4.13 36.30 -4.69
N THR A 27 -5.47 36.22 -4.70
CA THR A 27 -6.33 37.14 -5.45
C THR A 27 -6.82 38.33 -4.61
N LYS A 28 -6.48 38.38 -3.31
CA LYS A 28 -7.03 39.33 -2.33
C LYS A 28 -8.56 39.36 -2.32
N THR A 29 -9.19 38.20 -2.48
CA THR A 29 -10.66 38.06 -2.45
C THR A 29 -11.08 37.12 -1.33
N SER A 30 -12.37 37.13 -0.96
CA SER A 30 -12.85 36.25 0.12
C SER A 30 -12.94 34.79 -0.34
N GLU A 31 -12.69 33.83 0.56
CA GLU A 31 -12.90 32.39 0.30
C GLU A 31 -14.32 32.09 -0.20
N ARG A 32 -15.32 32.86 0.27
CA ARG A 32 -16.72 32.76 -0.17
C ARG A 32 -16.88 33.14 -1.64
N THR A 33 -16.18 34.18 -2.09
CA THR A 33 -16.15 34.61 -3.48
C THR A 33 -15.48 33.57 -4.38
N VAL A 34 -14.35 33.01 -3.94
CA VAL A 34 -13.64 31.94 -4.67
C VAL A 34 -14.54 30.70 -4.82
N ARG A 35 -15.22 30.26 -3.75
CA ARG A 35 -16.17 29.14 -3.81
C ARG A 35 -17.34 29.42 -4.75
N ARG A 36 -17.85 30.66 -4.76
CA ARG A 36 -18.92 31.08 -5.66
C ARG A 36 -18.47 31.05 -7.13
N ILE A 37 -17.29 31.56 -7.45
CA ILE A 37 -16.71 31.54 -8.80
C ILE A 37 -16.48 30.11 -9.29
N VAL A 38 -15.96 29.22 -8.44
CA VAL A 38 -15.79 27.79 -8.77
C VAL A 38 -17.14 27.13 -9.07
N LYS A 39 -18.17 27.44 -8.27
CA LYS A 39 -19.52 26.89 -8.42
C LYS A 39 -20.28 27.47 -9.63
N GLU A 40 -20.12 28.76 -9.93
CA GLU A 40 -20.70 29.43 -11.09
C GLU A 40 -19.99 29.02 -12.38
N GLY A 41 -18.66 28.88 -12.35
CA GLY A 41 -17.87 28.37 -13.46
C GLY A 41 -18.27 26.97 -13.90
N SER A 42 -18.82 26.12 -13.00
CA SER A 42 -19.34 24.79 -13.35
C SER A 42 -20.67 24.80 -14.11
N LYS A 43 -21.44 25.90 -14.10
CA LYS A 43 -22.77 25.98 -14.73
C LYS A 43 -22.79 26.67 -16.10
N THR A 44 -21.67 27.23 -16.56
CA THR A 44 -21.61 28.08 -17.77
C THR A 44 -20.78 27.45 -18.90
N TRP A 45 -20.85 26.12 -19.07
CA TRP A 45 -20.03 25.34 -20.03
C TRP A 45 -20.73 25.01 -21.37
N THR A 46 -21.62 25.87 -21.88
CA THR A 46 -22.25 25.69 -23.20
C THR A 46 -22.04 26.85 -24.17
N ASP A 47 -20.85 27.47 -24.14
CA ASP A 47 -20.43 28.43 -25.15
C ASP A 47 -18.99 28.11 -25.56
N GLY A 48 -18.82 27.77 -26.84
CA GLY A 48 -17.62 27.17 -27.41
C GLY A 48 -16.57 28.20 -27.83
N SER A 49 -16.12 29.04 -26.92
CA SER A 49 -14.95 29.88 -27.18
C SER A 49 -14.20 30.15 -25.89
N LEU A 50 -13.09 29.43 -25.68
CA LEU A 50 -11.87 29.89 -24.99
C LEU A 50 -10.82 28.77 -25.07
N LYS A 51 -9.87 28.93 -25.99
CA LYS A 51 -8.59 28.23 -25.99
C LYS A 51 -7.85 28.57 -24.68
N GLY A 52 -7.65 27.60 -23.77
CA GLY A 52 -6.58 27.73 -22.78
C GLY A 52 -6.79 27.24 -21.34
N LEU A 53 -7.95 26.70 -20.93
CA LEU A 53 -8.06 26.10 -19.59
C LEU A 53 -8.16 24.57 -19.64
N LYS A 54 -7.28 23.94 -18.86
CA LYS A 54 -7.07 22.49 -18.77
C LYS A 54 -8.40 21.78 -18.51
N LYS A 55 -8.80 20.91 -19.44
CA LYS A 55 -9.93 19.98 -19.29
C LYS A 55 -9.82 19.21 -17.96
N PRO A 56 -10.94 18.90 -17.29
CA PRO A 56 -10.92 17.99 -16.15
C PRO A 56 -10.31 16.65 -16.59
N ILE A 57 -9.27 16.23 -15.86
CA ILE A 57 -8.47 15.03 -16.14
C ILE A 57 -9.40 13.82 -15.93
N SER A 58 -9.71 13.08 -17.00
CA SER A 58 -10.37 11.78 -16.90
C SER A 58 -9.53 10.83 -16.04
N LYS A 59 -10.13 9.79 -15.44
CA LYS A 59 -9.41 8.66 -14.82
C LYS A 59 -8.48 8.04 -15.87
N GLY A 60 -7.26 8.56 -15.95
CA GLY A 60 -6.31 8.28 -17.02
C GLY A 60 -5.74 6.87 -16.89
N GLN A 61 -5.30 6.31 -18.01
CA GLN A 61 -4.56 5.06 -18.05
C GLN A 61 -3.24 5.24 -17.25
N ARG A 62 -2.91 4.26 -16.40
CA ARG A 62 -1.75 4.29 -15.50
C ARG A 62 -0.76 3.20 -15.89
N VAL A 63 0.53 3.44 -15.67
CA VAL A 63 1.59 2.43 -15.78
C VAL A 63 2.08 2.12 -14.37
N VAL A 64 2.05 0.86 -13.98
CA VAL A 64 2.66 0.38 -12.76
C VAL A 64 4.10 -0.01 -13.07
N ILE A 65 5.01 0.44 -12.21
CA ILE A 65 6.45 0.17 -12.28
C ILE A 65 6.84 -0.54 -11.00
N VAL A 66 7.52 -1.67 -11.13
CA VAL A 66 8.02 -2.46 -9.99
C VAL A 66 9.45 -2.80 -10.32
N HIS A 67 10.35 -2.47 -9.42
CA HIS A 67 11.75 -2.74 -9.60
C HIS A 67 12.46 -2.65 -8.26
N ALA A 68 13.68 -3.17 -8.24
CA ALA A 68 14.53 -3.07 -7.08
C ALA A 68 15.94 -2.63 -7.46
N GLY A 69 16.60 -1.91 -6.57
CA GLY A 69 17.94 -1.40 -6.80
C GLY A 69 18.81 -1.35 -5.55
N SER A 70 20.11 -1.25 -5.74
CA SER A 70 21.15 -1.18 -4.71
C SER A 70 22.22 -0.18 -5.13
N GLU A 71 23.27 -0.01 -4.31
CA GLU A 71 24.44 0.79 -4.70
C GLU A 71 25.11 0.32 -6.01
N ALA A 72 24.92 -0.95 -6.39
CA ALA A 72 25.42 -1.49 -7.66
C ALA A 72 24.52 -1.14 -8.87
N GLY A 73 23.43 -0.41 -8.67
CA GLY A 73 22.43 -0.12 -9.69
C GLY A 73 21.13 -0.89 -9.50
N PHE A 74 20.27 -0.81 -10.51
CA PHE A 74 19.06 -1.63 -10.60
C PHE A 74 19.40 -3.12 -10.73
N VAL A 75 18.63 -3.98 -10.06
CA VAL A 75 18.79 -5.44 -10.13
C VAL A 75 18.45 -5.91 -11.56
N PRO A 76 19.37 -6.57 -12.29
CA PRO A 76 19.09 -7.01 -13.65
C PRO A 76 17.84 -7.91 -13.72
N ASN A 77 17.08 -7.80 -14.82
CA ASN A 77 15.87 -8.59 -15.09
C ASN A 77 14.73 -8.48 -14.05
N ALA A 78 14.83 -7.56 -13.08
CA ALA A 78 13.79 -7.37 -12.06
C ALA A 78 12.78 -6.25 -12.40
N LEU A 79 12.87 -5.62 -13.58
CA LEU A 79 11.96 -4.54 -13.98
C LEU A 79 10.64 -5.11 -14.50
N LEU A 80 9.56 -4.88 -13.77
CA LEU A 80 8.20 -5.17 -14.20
C LEU A 80 7.45 -3.87 -14.53
N LEU A 81 6.86 -3.84 -15.72
CA LEU A 81 6.05 -2.74 -16.24
C LEU A 81 4.75 -3.29 -16.80
N PHE A 82 3.62 -2.78 -16.32
CA PHE A 82 2.32 -3.13 -16.88
C PHE A 82 1.34 -1.96 -16.79
N GLN A 83 0.30 -2.00 -17.63
CA GLN A 83 -0.76 -1.00 -17.60
C GLN A 83 -1.80 -1.39 -16.55
N ALA A 84 -2.16 -0.47 -15.67
CA ALA A 84 -3.20 -0.73 -14.68
C ALA A 84 -4.58 -0.79 -15.33
N GLY A 85 -5.39 -1.77 -14.91
CA GLY A 85 -6.79 -1.90 -15.34
C GLY A 85 -7.00 -2.46 -16.75
N THR A 86 -5.97 -3.08 -17.36
CA THR A 86 -6.13 -3.83 -18.61
C THR A 86 -6.27 -5.32 -18.34
N LYS A 87 -7.32 -5.94 -18.90
CA LYS A 87 -7.61 -7.39 -18.76
C LYS A 87 -6.65 -8.31 -19.54
N SER A 88 -5.52 -7.81 -20.05
CA SER A 88 -4.62 -8.56 -20.93
C SER A 88 -3.23 -8.78 -20.31
N GLY A 89 -2.82 -10.06 -20.18
CA GLY A 89 -1.52 -10.48 -19.65
C GLY A 89 -1.50 -10.70 -18.14
N ASP A 90 -0.58 -11.54 -17.67
CA ASP A 90 -0.42 -12.09 -16.31
C ASP A 90 -0.51 -11.16 -15.08
N PHE A 91 -0.56 -9.84 -15.29
CA PHE A 91 -0.72 -8.80 -14.28
C PHE A 91 -1.96 -7.96 -14.64
N HIS A 92 -3.15 -8.47 -14.29
CA HIS A 92 -4.44 -8.00 -14.79
C HIS A 92 -5.05 -6.81 -14.02
N ASP A 93 -4.46 -6.40 -12.89
CA ASP A 93 -5.00 -5.41 -11.95
C ASP A 93 -3.91 -4.47 -11.40
N ASN A 94 -4.25 -3.53 -10.52
CA ASN A 94 -3.25 -2.81 -9.71
C ASN A 94 -2.34 -3.80 -8.93
N MET A 95 -1.21 -3.29 -8.41
CA MET A 95 -0.35 -4.10 -7.57
C MET A 95 -1.10 -4.66 -6.35
N ASN A 96 -0.98 -5.97 -6.12
CA ASN A 96 -1.58 -6.69 -5.01
C ASN A 96 -0.60 -7.78 -4.50
N PHE A 97 -0.99 -8.51 -3.46
CA PHE A 97 -0.12 -9.54 -2.87
C PHE A 97 0.29 -10.64 -3.85
N ASP A 98 -0.63 -11.14 -4.67
CA ASP A 98 -0.36 -12.27 -5.57
C ASP A 98 0.57 -11.83 -6.71
N ASN A 99 0.32 -10.65 -7.29
CA ASN A 99 1.19 -10.02 -8.29
C ASN A 99 2.58 -9.73 -7.72
N TYR A 100 2.65 -9.22 -6.50
CA TYR A 100 3.92 -8.91 -5.84
C TYR A 100 4.74 -10.18 -5.57
N THR A 101 4.13 -11.21 -4.99
CA THR A 101 4.82 -12.48 -4.72
C THR A 101 5.20 -13.23 -5.98
N LYS A 102 4.41 -13.14 -7.05
CA LYS A 102 4.79 -13.64 -8.38
C LYS A 102 6.04 -12.93 -8.89
N TRP A 103 6.08 -11.60 -8.83
CA TRP A 103 7.26 -10.83 -9.24
C TRP A 103 8.48 -11.15 -8.37
N LEU A 104 8.32 -11.26 -7.05
CA LEU A 104 9.39 -11.67 -6.14
C LEU A 104 10.02 -13.00 -6.56
N ARG A 105 9.18 -14.03 -6.76
CA ARG A 105 9.64 -15.39 -7.07
C ARG A 105 10.23 -15.54 -8.47
N THR A 106 9.66 -14.84 -9.45
CA THR A 106 10.00 -15.05 -10.87
C THR A 106 11.04 -14.08 -11.41
N GLN A 107 11.16 -12.88 -10.84
CA GLN A 107 12.01 -11.82 -11.35
C GLN A 107 13.02 -11.32 -10.32
N LEU A 108 12.61 -11.03 -9.08
CA LEU A 108 13.55 -10.47 -8.12
C LEU A 108 14.54 -11.52 -7.58
N ILE A 109 14.02 -12.53 -6.86
CA ILE A 109 14.83 -13.53 -6.14
C ILE A 109 15.88 -14.21 -7.02
N PRO A 110 15.56 -14.66 -8.26
CA PRO A 110 16.55 -15.29 -9.13
C PRO A 110 17.72 -14.38 -9.52
N ASN A 111 17.56 -13.05 -9.42
CA ASN A 111 18.57 -12.06 -9.78
C ASN A 111 19.17 -11.35 -8.57
N LEU A 112 18.81 -11.74 -7.34
CA LEU A 112 19.41 -11.19 -6.12
C LEU A 112 20.81 -11.78 -5.88
N PRO A 113 21.74 -10.99 -5.32
CA PRO A 113 22.97 -11.54 -4.79
C PRO A 113 22.68 -12.46 -3.59
N PRO A 114 23.51 -13.49 -3.33
CA PRO A 114 23.35 -14.37 -2.17
C PRO A 114 23.28 -13.57 -0.86
N ASN A 115 22.44 -14.01 0.09
CA ASN A 115 22.29 -13.37 1.41
C ASN A 115 21.88 -11.88 1.37
N ALA A 116 21.16 -11.46 0.33
CA ALA A 116 20.63 -10.10 0.26
C ALA A 116 19.64 -9.76 1.38
N VAL A 117 19.66 -8.48 1.79
CA VAL A 117 18.63 -7.85 2.62
C VAL A 117 17.74 -7.00 1.73
N LEU A 118 16.46 -7.35 1.64
CA LEU A 118 15.43 -6.58 0.94
C LEU A 118 14.85 -5.52 1.88
N VAL A 119 14.91 -4.26 1.47
CA VAL A 119 14.36 -3.12 2.19
C VAL A 119 13.05 -2.70 1.51
N ILE A 120 11.95 -2.74 2.24
CA ILE A 120 10.60 -2.47 1.71
C ILE A 120 9.86 -1.43 2.54
N ASP A 121 8.91 -0.74 1.90
CA ASP A 121 7.96 0.13 2.60
C ASP A 121 6.85 -0.68 3.31
N ASN A 122 5.90 0.02 3.93
CA ASN A 122 4.80 -0.59 4.67
C ASN A 122 3.52 -0.83 3.85
N ALA A 123 3.60 -0.96 2.53
CA ALA A 123 2.42 -1.26 1.72
C ALA A 123 1.67 -2.51 2.23
N SER A 124 0.34 -2.50 2.15
CA SER A 124 -0.50 -3.57 2.73
C SER A 124 -0.15 -4.96 2.18
N TYR A 125 0.20 -5.04 0.89
CA TYR A 125 0.63 -6.28 0.24
C TYR A 125 2.05 -6.74 0.63
N HIS A 126 2.91 -5.89 1.18
CA HIS A 126 4.17 -6.30 1.81
C HIS A 126 3.97 -6.93 3.19
N ASN A 127 2.83 -6.59 3.82
CA ASN A 127 2.53 -6.87 5.22
C ASN A 127 1.40 -7.90 5.38
N LYS A 128 1.12 -8.71 4.35
CA LYS A 128 0.19 -9.84 4.46
C LYS A 128 0.74 -10.85 5.46
N GLN A 129 -0.03 -11.11 6.52
CA GLN A 129 0.35 -12.06 7.55
C GLN A 129 0.21 -13.49 7.03
N TYR A 130 1.22 -14.31 7.31
CA TYR A 130 1.20 -15.73 6.97
C TYR A 130 0.32 -16.53 7.93
N ASP A 131 0.39 -16.19 9.21
CA ASP A 131 -0.30 -16.87 10.31
C ASP A 131 -0.94 -15.81 11.22
N PRO A 132 -2.09 -15.24 10.82
CA PRO A 132 -2.71 -14.12 11.53
C PRO A 132 -3.30 -14.57 12.86
N ALA A 133 -3.10 -13.73 13.89
CA ALA A 133 -3.76 -13.93 15.17
C ALA A 133 -5.30 -13.76 15.04
N PRO A 134 -6.10 -14.47 15.85
CA PRO A 134 -7.55 -14.33 15.86
C PRO A 134 -7.99 -12.88 16.11
N THR A 135 -9.03 -12.44 15.41
CA THR A 135 -9.66 -11.12 15.59
C THR A 135 -10.66 -11.14 16.74
N SER A 136 -11.15 -9.97 17.17
CA SER A 136 -12.22 -9.84 18.16
C SER A 136 -13.49 -10.60 17.76
N ASN A 137 -13.71 -10.82 16.46
CA ASN A 137 -14.86 -11.55 15.92
C ASN A 137 -14.65 -13.08 15.88
N ALA A 138 -13.43 -13.59 16.06
CA ALA A 138 -13.13 -15.03 16.01
C ALA A 138 -13.89 -15.85 17.08
N LYS A 139 -14.06 -17.15 16.87
CA LYS A 139 -14.74 -18.02 17.85
C LYS A 139 -13.84 -18.22 19.07
N LYS A 140 -14.46 -18.45 20.24
CA LYS A 140 -13.72 -18.77 21.49
C LYS A 140 -12.75 -19.94 21.28
N ALA A 141 -13.20 -21.00 20.60
CA ALA A 141 -12.38 -22.16 20.29
C ALA A 141 -11.14 -21.83 19.41
N ASP A 142 -11.26 -20.89 18.47
CA ASP A 142 -10.13 -20.47 17.62
C ASP A 142 -9.12 -19.64 18.41
N MET A 143 -9.60 -18.78 19.34
CA MET A 143 -8.75 -18.03 20.26
C MET A 143 -7.98 -18.98 21.19
N GLN A 144 -8.67 -19.95 21.79
CA GLN A 144 -8.05 -20.97 22.64
C GLN A 144 -7.02 -21.78 21.86
N ARG A 145 -7.37 -22.26 20.66
CA ARG A 145 -6.45 -23.01 19.79
C ARG A 145 -5.19 -22.21 19.49
N TRP A 146 -5.32 -20.94 19.12
CA TRP A 146 -4.16 -20.09 18.86
C TRP A 146 -3.28 -19.89 20.10
N LEU A 147 -3.89 -19.68 21.28
CA LEU A 147 -3.14 -19.56 22.54
C LEU A 147 -2.37 -20.85 22.87
N VAL A 148 -3.00 -22.02 22.69
CA VAL A 148 -2.32 -23.32 22.84
C VAL A 148 -1.17 -23.47 21.85
N GLU A 149 -1.40 -23.20 20.56
CA GLU A 149 -0.38 -23.30 19.51
C GLU A 149 0.82 -22.38 19.75
N LYS A 150 0.61 -21.21 20.37
CA LYS A 150 1.69 -20.27 20.74
C LYS A 150 2.28 -20.50 22.12
N GLY A 151 1.78 -21.50 22.87
CA GLY A 151 2.23 -21.81 24.23
C GLY A 151 1.92 -20.72 25.25
N ILE A 152 0.83 -19.97 25.04
CA ILE A 152 0.40 -18.89 25.94
C ILE A 152 -0.65 -19.45 26.91
N PRO A 153 -0.41 -19.36 28.24
CA PRO A 153 -1.35 -19.87 29.23
C PRO A 153 -2.64 -19.04 29.27
N TYR A 154 -3.77 -19.72 29.47
CA TYR A 154 -5.09 -19.11 29.69
C TYR A 154 -5.95 -20.06 30.56
N GLU A 155 -7.06 -19.57 31.13
CA GLU A 155 -8.02 -20.42 31.85
C GLU A 155 -9.23 -20.76 30.98
N ASP A 156 -9.69 -22.01 30.99
CA ASP A 156 -10.82 -22.48 30.16
C ASP A 156 -12.15 -21.77 30.45
N SER A 157 -12.31 -21.25 31.67
CA SER A 157 -13.44 -20.44 32.13
C SER A 157 -13.48 -19.05 31.48
N MET A 158 -12.34 -18.52 31.00
CA MET A 158 -12.24 -17.16 30.47
C MET A 158 -13.23 -16.90 29.35
N LEU A 159 -13.83 -15.71 29.37
CA LEU A 159 -14.73 -15.24 28.34
C LEU A 159 -13.94 -14.82 27.09
N LYS A 160 -14.64 -14.76 25.96
CA LYS A 160 -14.05 -14.35 24.67
C LYS A 160 -13.29 -13.00 24.74
N PRO A 161 -13.80 -11.94 25.43
CA PRO A 161 -13.06 -10.68 25.57
C PRO A 161 -11.76 -10.83 26.37
N GLU A 162 -11.73 -11.69 27.39
CA GLU A 162 -10.55 -11.91 28.23
C GLU A 162 -9.45 -12.65 27.45
N LEU A 163 -9.82 -13.70 26.71
CA LEU A 163 -8.91 -14.39 25.80
C LEU A 163 -8.37 -13.43 24.73
N TYR A 164 -9.23 -12.58 24.16
CA TYR A 164 -8.79 -11.61 23.17
C TYR A 164 -7.81 -10.58 23.75
N LYS A 165 -7.98 -10.16 25.01
CA LYS A 165 -7.01 -9.29 25.71
C LYS A 165 -5.64 -9.95 25.86
N ILE A 166 -5.59 -11.25 26.13
CA ILE A 166 -4.32 -12.00 26.16
C ILE A 166 -3.69 -12.06 24.76
N ILE A 167 -4.51 -12.29 23.73
CA ILE A 167 -4.06 -12.30 22.33
C ILE A 167 -3.50 -10.92 21.94
N THR A 168 -4.16 -9.81 22.26
CA THR A 168 -3.68 -8.47 21.88
C THR A 168 -2.32 -8.13 22.52
N LEU A 169 -2.08 -8.57 23.75
CA LEU A 169 -0.79 -8.38 24.43
C LEU A 169 0.35 -9.22 23.84
N ASN A 170 0.03 -10.31 23.12
CA ASN A 170 1.04 -11.25 22.62
C ASN A 170 1.15 -11.31 21.09
N LYS A 171 0.13 -10.90 20.34
CA LYS A 171 0.06 -11.04 18.88
C LYS A 171 1.22 -10.40 18.13
N SER A 172 1.77 -9.30 18.65
CA SER A 172 2.91 -8.60 18.05
C SER A 172 4.17 -9.48 18.01
N LYS A 173 4.38 -10.33 19.02
CA LYS A 173 5.55 -11.23 19.13
C LYS A 173 5.54 -12.35 18.08
N PHE A 174 4.34 -12.75 17.64
CA PHE A 174 4.15 -13.86 16.71
C PHE A 174 3.84 -13.38 15.29
N LYS A 175 3.95 -12.07 15.03
CA LYS A 175 3.64 -11.49 13.74
C LYS A 175 4.66 -11.96 12.70
N LYS A 176 4.21 -12.77 11.75
CA LYS A 176 5.00 -13.26 10.62
C LYS A 176 4.35 -12.85 9.31
N TYR A 177 5.16 -12.40 8.37
CA TYR A 177 4.70 -11.95 7.06
C TYR A 177 5.08 -12.94 5.97
N SER A 178 4.19 -13.12 5.00
CA SER A 178 4.40 -14.09 3.92
C SER A 178 5.61 -13.73 3.06
N VAL A 179 5.86 -12.43 2.82
CA VAL A 179 7.03 -11.97 2.06
C VAL A 179 8.34 -12.38 2.74
N ASP A 180 8.41 -12.27 4.06
CA ASP A 180 9.59 -12.62 4.85
C ASP A 180 9.90 -14.10 4.75
N GLN A 181 8.87 -14.94 4.81
CA GLN A 181 9.02 -16.38 4.63
C GLN A 181 9.54 -16.72 3.23
N ILE A 182 8.97 -16.12 2.18
CA ILE A 182 9.39 -16.37 0.79
C ILE A 182 10.87 -16.04 0.61
N LEU A 183 11.34 -14.93 1.18
CA LEU A 183 12.74 -14.52 1.10
C LEU A 183 13.64 -15.39 1.98
N ALA A 184 13.20 -15.77 3.18
CA ALA A 184 13.94 -16.65 4.08
C ALA A 184 14.16 -18.06 3.49
N GLU A 185 13.17 -18.60 2.76
CA GLU A 185 13.30 -19.86 1.99
C GLU A 185 14.45 -19.82 0.97
N HIS A 186 14.81 -18.63 0.49
CA HIS A 186 15.90 -18.38 -0.45
C HIS A 186 17.13 -17.75 0.22
N ASN A 187 17.22 -17.84 1.54
CA ASN A 187 18.33 -17.33 2.35
C ASN A 187 18.53 -15.81 2.20
N HIS A 188 17.43 -15.07 2.14
CA HIS A 188 17.37 -13.61 2.17
C HIS A 188 16.58 -13.11 3.38
N SER A 189 16.83 -11.88 3.81
CA SER A 189 16.11 -11.25 4.92
C SER A 189 15.38 -9.99 4.49
N VAL A 190 14.39 -9.56 5.28
CA VAL A 190 13.58 -8.36 5.03
C VAL A 190 13.82 -7.33 6.11
N LEU A 191 13.97 -6.07 5.70
CA LEU A 191 13.97 -4.89 6.56
C LEU A 191 12.83 -3.98 6.12
N ARG A 192 11.94 -3.62 7.04
CA ARG A 192 10.86 -2.66 6.77
C ARG A 192 11.29 -1.28 7.23
N LEU A 193 11.01 -0.27 6.41
CA LEU A 193 11.26 1.11 6.78
C LEU A 193 10.31 1.56 7.90
N PRO A 194 10.73 2.52 8.75
CA PRO A 194 9.83 3.21 9.66
C PRO A 194 8.63 3.80 8.91
N PRO A 195 7.40 3.73 9.47
CA PRO A 195 6.23 4.35 8.86
C PRO A 195 6.45 5.85 8.59
N TYR A 196 5.98 6.35 7.44
CA TYR A 196 6.06 7.77 7.06
C TYR A 196 7.48 8.33 6.82
N HIS A 197 8.49 7.47 6.61
CA HIS A 197 9.85 7.89 6.26
C HIS A 197 10.26 7.46 4.83
N PRO A 198 9.62 8.00 3.77
CA PRO A 198 9.99 7.68 2.38
C PRO A 198 11.36 8.23 1.98
N ASP A 199 11.87 9.21 2.73
CA ASP A 199 13.19 9.81 2.58
C ASP A 199 14.34 8.86 2.97
N LEU A 200 14.03 7.81 3.74
CA LEU A 200 14.93 6.68 3.99
C LEU A 200 14.90 5.61 2.89
N ASN A 201 14.13 5.83 1.81
CA ASN A 201 14.04 4.93 0.67
C ASN A 201 14.68 5.57 -0.59
N PRO A 202 15.89 5.15 -1.01
CA PRO A 202 16.56 5.71 -2.18
C PRO A 202 15.81 5.43 -3.48
N ILE A 203 14.96 4.40 -3.55
CA ILE A 203 14.18 4.13 -4.76
C ILE A 203 13.14 5.22 -5.04
N GLU A 204 12.67 5.95 -4.02
CA GLU A 204 11.78 7.11 -4.21
C GLU A 204 12.47 8.23 -4.99
N MET A 205 13.76 8.41 -4.73
CA MET A 205 14.58 9.35 -5.50
C MET A 205 14.82 8.86 -6.94
N ALA A 206 15.02 7.55 -7.12
CA ALA A 206 15.11 6.95 -8.45
C ALA A 206 13.81 7.14 -9.25
N TRP A 207 12.66 6.97 -8.60
CA TRP A 207 11.35 7.23 -9.20
C TRP A 207 11.17 8.70 -9.56
N ALA A 208 11.59 9.63 -8.71
CA ALA A 208 11.59 11.05 -9.04
C ALA A 208 12.42 11.35 -10.30
N ALA A 209 13.62 10.75 -10.41
CA ALA A 209 14.48 10.89 -11.58
C ALA A 209 13.86 10.30 -12.85
N ILE A 210 13.26 9.12 -12.77
CA ILE A 210 12.56 8.48 -13.90
C ILE A 210 11.35 9.30 -14.35
N LYS A 211 10.53 9.77 -13.41
CA LYS A 211 9.38 10.64 -13.71
C LYS A 211 9.82 11.93 -14.38
N GLY A 212 10.87 12.57 -13.87
CA GLY A 212 11.47 13.77 -14.46
C GLY A 212 11.96 13.53 -15.89
N TYR A 213 12.62 12.40 -16.13
CA TYR A 213 13.10 12.02 -17.47
C TYR A 213 11.93 11.86 -18.45
N VAL A 214 10.90 11.08 -18.08
CA VAL A 214 9.72 10.87 -18.93
C VAL A 214 9.02 12.19 -19.22
N ALA A 215 8.83 13.04 -18.20
CA ALA A 215 8.18 14.34 -18.37
C ALA A 215 8.96 15.28 -19.31
N SER A 216 10.30 15.28 -19.23
CA SER A 216 11.16 16.14 -20.05
C SER A 216 11.09 15.85 -21.55
N LYS A 217 10.68 14.63 -21.94
CA LYS A 217 10.60 14.21 -23.34
C LYS A 217 9.27 14.57 -24.01
N ASN A 218 8.41 15.34 -23.34
CA ASN A 218 7.13 15.86 -23.86
C ASN A 218 6.29 14.78 -24.57
N VAL A 219 6.22 13.61 -23.95
CA VAL A 219 5.47 12.47 -24.50
C VAL A 219 4.00 12.84 -24.55
N THR A 220 3.38 12.73 -25.74
CA THR A 220 1.92 12.61 -25.82
C THR A 220 1.48 11.38 -25.00
N TRP A 221 0.24 11.33 -24.53
CA TRP A 221 -0.34 10.26 -23.68
C TRP A 221 -0.33 8.88 -24.39
N ASN A 222 0.85 8.33 -24.62
CA ASN A 222 1.12 7.07 -25.30
C ASN A 222 1.89 6.17 -24.34
N ILE A 223 1.20 5.18 -23.80
CA ILE A 223 1.72 4.25 -22.78
C ILE A 223 2.91 3.47 -23.27
N THR A 224 2.87 3.00 -24.52
CA THR A 224 3.99 2.26 -25.12
C THR A 224 5.25 3.12 -25.13
N ARG A 225 5.13 4.41 -25.46
CA ARG A 225 6.25 5.34 -25.43
C ARG A 225 6.71 5.62 -23.99
N VAL A 226 5.80 5.77 -23.04
CA VAL A 226 6.12 5.93 -21.62
C VAL A 226 6.90 4.71 -21.10
N MET A 227 6.42 3.50 -21.33
CA MET A 227 7.11 2.26 -20.94
C MET A 227 8.50 2.16 -21.58
N LYS A 228 8.65 2.55 -22.85
CA LYS A 228 9.96 2.60 -23.52
C LYS A 228 10.91 3.60 -22.85
N LEU A 229 10.44 4.79 -22.48
CA LEU A 229 11.24 5.82 -21.81
C LEU A 229 11.62 5.42 -20.38
N VAL A 230 10.74 4.71 -19.67
CA VAL A 230 11.07 4.15 -18.35
C VAL A 230 12.20 3.13 -18.49
N LYS A 231 12.10 2.18 -19.42
CA LYS A 231 13.17 1.21 -19.69
C LYS A 231 14.49 1.91 -20.05
N GLU A 232 14.41 2.92 -20.90
CA GLU A 232 15.57 3.72 -21.31
C GLU A 232 16.24 4.41 -20.11
N LYS A 233 15.48 5.10 -19.24
CA LYS A 233 16.06 5.74 -18.05
C LYS A 233 16.57 4.73 -17.04
N VAL A 234 15.88 3.61 -16.82
CA VAL A 234 16.37 2.52 -15.94
C VAL A 234 17.73 2.01 -16.41
N MET A 235 17.93 1.83 -17.73
CA MET A 235 19.22 1.43 -18.29
C MET A 235 20.31 2.51 -18.18
N LEU A 236 19.93 3.78 -18.19
CA LEU A 236 20.86 4.91 -18.03
C LEU A 236 21.28 5.13 -16.58
N MET A 237 20.52 4.61 -15.60
CA MET A 237 20.84 4.74 -14.18
C MET A 237 21.85 3.69 -13.77
N ASP A 238 23.12 4.09 -13.76
CA ASP A 238 24.24 3.24 -13.39
C ASP A 238 24.47 3.18 -11.86
N ALA A 239 25.50 2.42 -11.47
CA ALA A 239 25.92 2.27 -10.07
C ALA A 239 26.34 3.61 -9.45
N ASP A 240 26.92 4.54 -10.21
CA ASP A 240 27.35 5.84 -9.71
C ASP A 240 26.16 6.74 -9.34
N GLU A 241 25.11 6.76 -10.18
CA GLU A 241 23.85 7.45 -9.85
C GLU A 241 23.22 6.83 -8.60
N TRP A 242 23.13 5.49 -8.55
CA TRP A 242 22.56 4.78 -7.40
C TRP A 242 23.32 4.96 -6.09
N SER A 243 24.65 4.90 -6.13
CA SER A 243 25.51 5.14 -4.97
C SER A 243 25.29 6.54 -4.38
N LYS A 244 25.08 7.56 -5.23
CA LYS A 244 24.71 8.92 -4.77
C LYS A 244 23.33 8.96 -4.08
N LEU A 245 22.35 8.18 -4.57
CA LEU A 245 21.03 8.09 -3.92
C LEU A 245 21.14 7.44 -2.55
N CYS A 246 21.83 6.30 -2.45
CA CYS A 246 22.09 5.62 -1.19
C CYS A 246 22.90 6.49 -0.22
N GLY A 247 23.88 7.24 -0.72
CA GLY A 247 24.67 8.18 0.09
C GLY A 247 23.83 9.31 0.70
N LYS A 248 22.81 9.80 -0.01
CA LYS A 248 21.86 10.77 0.54
C LYS A 248 21.03 10.18 1.67
N VAL A 249 20.54 8.95 1.50
CA VAL A 249 19.79 8.24 2.54
C VAL A 249 20.64 8.02 3.80
N LYS A 250 21.90 7.59 3.66
CA LYS A 250 22.84 7.46 4.79
C LYS A 250 23.05 8.79 5.52
N LYS A 251 23.09 9.90 4.78
CA LYS A 251 23.20 11.23 5.39
C LYS A 251 21.93 11.59 6.17
N THR A 252 20.77 11.38 5.58
CA THR A 252 19.47 11.62 6.23
C THR A 252 19.33 10.78 7.50
N GLU A 253 19.69 9.50 7.44
CA GLU A 253 19.73 8.59 8.60
C GLU A 253 20.66 9.13 9.71
N ALA A 254 21.87 9.57 9.36
CA ALA A 254 22.80 10.16 10.32
C ALA A 254 22.29 11.47 10.94
N ASP A 255 21.54 12.28 10.17
CA ASP A 255 20.95 13.51 10.67
C ASP A 255 19.74 13.24 11.59
N TYR A 256 18.95 12.19 11.32
CA TYR A 256 17.94 11.70 12.26
C TYR A 256 18.58 11.23 13.55
N PHE A 257 19.63 10.40 13.49
CA PHE A 257 20.30 9.89 14.68
C PHE A 257 20.83 11.01 15.60
N LYS A 258 21.39 12.09 15.02
CA LYS A 258 21.83 13.25 15.78
C LYS A 258 20.67 14.01 16.44
N THR A 259 19.56 14.15 15.72
CA THR A 259 18.40 14.90 16.19
C THR A 259 17.67 14.13 17.29
N ASP A 260 17.60 12.82 17.17
CA ASP A 260 16.97 11.92 18.16
C ASP A 260 17.67 12.00 19.51
N HIS A 261 19.01 11.98 19.52
CA HIS A 261 19.80 12.16 20.74
C HIS A 261 19.52 13.51 21.43
N ILE A 262 19.26 14.57 20.65
CA ILE A 262 18.91 15.90 21.17
C ILE A 262 17.50 15.87 21.75
N VAL A 263 16.54 15.24 21.06
CA VAL A 263 15.17 15.10 21.56
C VAL A 263 15.17 14.33 22.88
N ASP A 264 15.86 13.20 22.98
CA ASP A 264 15.98 12.42 24.22
C ASP A 264 16.62 13.22 25.36
N THR A 265 17.69 13.96 25.08
CA THR A 265 18.33 14.82 26.09
C THR A 265 17.37 15.92 26.58
N VAL A 266 16.57 16.49 25.67
CA VAL A 266 15.62 17.55 26.01
C VAL A 266 14.37 16.98 26.71
N THR A 267 13.88 15.80 26.33
CA THR A 267 12.73 15.15 26.99
C THR A 267 13.08 14.67 28.39
N GLU A 268 14.30 14.17 28.63
CA GLU A 268 14.80 13.86 29.97
C GLU A 268 14.92 15.11 30.87
N THR A 269 15.21 16.27 30.27
CA THR A 269 15.28 17.55 31.00
C THR A 269 13.90 18.11 31.33
N LEU A 270 12.87 17.77 30.56
CA LEU A 270 11.48 18.17 30.77
C LEU A 270 10.78 17.23 31.77
N ILE A 271 11.31 17.12 32.99
CA ILE A 271 10.57 16.54 34.11
C ILE A 271 9.49 17.55 34.51
N ILE A 272 8.28 17.40 33.96
CA ILE A 272 7.11 18.12 34.43
C ILE A 272 6.74 17.54 35.79
N TYR A 273 7.05 18.26 36.87
CA TYR A 273 6.45 17.99 38.18
C TYR A 273 4.96 18.34 38.08
N THR A 274 4.14 17.37 37.72
CA THR A 274 2.70 17.44 37.99
C THR A 274 2.55 17.22 39.49
N GLY A 275 2.38 18.31 40.23
CA GLY A 275 1.92 18.26 41.61
C GLY A 275 0.62 17.46 41.66
N ASP A 276 0.56 16.58 42.66
CA ASP A 276 -0.57 15.71 43.00
C ASP A 276 -1.87 16.54 43.05
N ASP A 277 -2.73 16.39 42.05
CA ASP A 277 -4.15 16.73 42.15
C ASP A 277 -4.97 15.77 41.28
N SER A 278 -5.92 15.15 41.97
CA SER A 278 -6.81 14.06 41.60
C SER A 278 -7.54 14.22 40.25
N ASP A 279 -7.75 13.06 39.61
CA ASP A 279 -8.81 12.69 38.66
C ASP A 279 -8.91 13.36 37.28
N SER A 280 -8.53 12.59 36.25
CA SER A 280 -9.46 12.09 35.20
C SER A 280 -8.66 11.33 34.13
N SER A 281 -8.68 9.99 34.18
CA SER A 281 -8.13 9.17 33.10
C SER A 281 -9.05 9.24 31.87
N SER A 282 -8.71 10.09 30.91
CA SER A 282 -9.31 10.09 29.58
C SER A 282 -8.31 9.49 28.59
N ASP A 283 -8.26 8.15 28.54
CA ASP A 283 -7.59 7.41 27.47
C ASP A 283 -8.48 7.43 26.21
N GLU A 284 -8.31 8.46 25.38
CA GLU A 284 -8.82 8.48 24.01
C GLU A 284 -7.85 7.72 23.09
N SER A 285 -7.92 6.39 23.10
CA SER A 285 -7.31 5.58 22.07
C SER A 285 -8.18 5.61 20.80
N VAL A 286 -7.85 6.51 19.88
CA VAL A 286 -8.45 6.57 18.54
C VAL A 286 -7.87 5.46 17.65
N ASP A 287 -8.41 4.25 17.77
CA ASP A 287 -8.17 3.16 16.82
C ASP A 287 -9.25 3.23 15.72
N SER A 288 -8.99 4.01 14.67
CA SER A 288 -9.84 4.04 13.47
C SER A 288 -9.45 2.90 12.51
N VAL A 289 -9.93 1.70 12.85
CA VAL A 289 -9.95 0.56 11.93
C VAL A 289 -10.98 0.85 10.84
N ILE A 290 -10.51 1.15 9.62
CA ILE A 290 -11.35 1.07 8.41
C ILE A 290 -11.21 -0.37 7.88
N GLU A 291 -12.10 -1.25 8.32
CA GLU A 291 -12.47 -2.46 7.57
C GLU A 291 -13.36 -2.02 6.39
N SER A 292 -12.82 -2.05 5.18
CA SER A 292 -13.61 -1.96 3.95
C SER A 292 -13.97 -3.37 3.50
N GLU A 293 -15.09 -3.90 4.00
CA GLU A 293 -15.81 -5.00 3.36
C GLU A 293 -16.63 -4.44 2.19
N GLU A 294 -16.49 -5.03 1.01
CA GLU A 294 -17.35 -4.72 -0.13
C GLU A 294 -18.74 -5.39 0.04
N PRO A 295 -19.85 -4.65 -0.15
CA PRO A 295 -21.17 -5.24 -0.10
C PRO A 295 -21.55 -5.88 -1.44
N THR A 296 -21.90 -7.16 -1.41
CA THR A 296 -22.64 -7.83 -2.48
C THR A 296 -24.05 -7.21 -2.61
N PRO A 297 -24.53 -6.86 -3.82
CA PRO A 297 -25.89 -6.34 -3.97
C PRO A 297 -26.90 -7.48 -4.02
N SER A 298 -27.62 -7.69 -2.91
CA SER A 298 -28.89 -8.41 -2.89
C SER A 298 -30.01 -7.48 -3.35
N THR A 299 -30.54 -7.68 -4.55
CA THR A 299 -31.81 -7.08 -4.98
C THR A 299 -32.97 -7.94 -4.48
N SER A 300 -33.75 -7.40 -3.55
CA SER A 300 -35.08 -7.92 -3.20
C SER A 300 -36.16 -7.26 -4.06
N SER A 301 -36.96 -8.05 -4.76
CA SER A 301 -38.35 -7.71 -5.05
C SER A 301 -39.17 -8.99 -4.88
N GLY A 302 -39.91 -9.05 -3.78
CA GLY A 302 -40.77 -10.16 -3.43
C GLY A 302 -42.03 -10.22 -4.28
N GLY A 303 -42.71 -11.37 -4.23
CA GLY A 303 -44.02 -11.52 -4.85
C GLY A 303 -44.52 -12.94 -5.00
N PHE A 304 -44.85 -13.58 -3.87
CA PHE A 304 -45.95 -14.54 -3.67
C PHE A 304 -46.03 -15.91 -4.39
N SER A 305 -46.28 -16.89 -3.51
CA SER A 305 -47.21 -18.03 -3.62
C SER A 305 -46.78 -19.35 -4.27
N ASN A 306 -46.51 -20.31 -3.38
CA ASN A 306 -47.19 -21.60 -3.22
C ASN A 306 -46.91 -22.83 -4.15
N PHE A 307 -46.69 -23.95 -3.44
CA PHE A 307 -46.86 -25.38 -3.78
C PHE A 307 -45.80 -26.11 -4.64
N MET A 308 -45.09 -27.05 -3.97
CA MET A 308 -44.56 -28.33 -4.49
C MET A 308 -45.71 -29.27 -4.97
N PRO A 309 -45.51 -30.43 -5.69
CA PRO A 309 -44.35 -31.36 -5.66
C PRO A 309 -44.01 -32.17 -6.95
N GLY A 310 -42.99 -33.04 -6.86
CA GLY A 310 -42.79 -34.25 -7.70
C GLY A 310 -41.75 -34.07 -8.82
N VAL A 311 -40.89 -35.01 -9.20
CA VAL A 311 -40.81 -36.47 -9.02
C VAL A 311 -39.34 -36.91 -9.14
N THR A 312 -39.01 -38.02 -8.50
CA THR A 312 -37.69 -38.62 -8.30
C THR A 312 -37.34 -39.70 -9.36
N LEU A 313 -36.03 -39.97 -9.50
CA LEU A 313 -35.32 -41.25 -9.78
C LEU A 313 -34.85 -41.59 -11.22
N LEU A 314 -33.50 -41.62 -11.34
CA LEU A 314 -32.60 -42.70 -11.82
C LEU A 314 -32.59 -43.09 -13.33
N PRO A 315 -31.58 -43.86 -13.79
CA PRO A 315 -30.12 -43.78 -13.61
C PRO A 315 -29.39 -43.89 -14.99
N PRO A 316 -28.04 -43.98 -15.05
CA PRO A 316 -27.29 -44.04 -16.31
C PRO A 316 -27.06 -45.48 -16.75
N ASP A 317 -26.98 -45.72 -18.06
CA ASP A 317 -26.39 -46.95 -18.59
C ASP A 317 -25.50 -46.66 -19.80
N SER A 318 -24.49 -47.51 -19.84
CA SER A 318 -23.28 -47.62 -20.64
C SER A 318 -23.49 -48.14 -22.07
N ASP A 319 -22.44 -47.93 -22.88
CA ASP A 319 -21.92 -48.74 -23.99
C ASP A 319 -22.89 -49.17 -25.12
N ASP A 320 -22.60 -48.71 -26.35
CA ASP A 320 -22.11 -49.60 -27.43
C ASP A 320 -21.97 -48.81 -28.76
N ASP A 321 -20.77 -48.92 -29.34
CA ASP A 321 -20.45 -48.75 -30.77
C ASP A 321 -21.25 -49.78 -31.60
N PRO A 322 -21.55 -49.56 -32.91
CA PRO A 322 -20.53 -49.87 -33.94
C PRO A 322 -20.59 -49.11 -35.28
N ASP A 323 -19.50 -49.36 -36.02
CA ASP A 323 -19.16 -49.17 -37.44
C ASP A 323 -18.61 -47.81 -37.93
#